data_AF-A0A7S3IUJ9-F1
#
_entry.id   AF-A0A7S3IUJ9-F1
#
_cell.length_a   1.000
_cell.length_b   1.000
_cell.length_c   1.000
_cell.angle_alpha   90.00
_cell.angle_beta   90.00
_cell.angle_gamma   90.00
#
_symmetry.space_group_name_H-M   'P 1'
#
loop_
_entity.id
_entity.type
_entity.pdbx_description
1 polymer ?
#
loop_
_entity_poly.entity_id
_entity_poly.type
_entity_poly.pdbx_seq_one_letter_code
_entity_poly.pdbx_strand_id
1 'polypeptide(L)'
;MSSQHLEEADELANKILIMTQGTVLKEGTPQEIKVEYGFGYKLLIRPHDQNEDLLDRVNSLILKDDVCKHQDSTTKQLTYTVPFTPVSRMEEVLTALQADGIDDVATVDFEMSTLEDAFLNIAKKEEEQHLPAGTTVTHEESKRTEFEDKVQNYREIEANPMFIRQMLASFKRRVIWIVKQPRQ
;
A
#
# COMPACT_ATOMS: atom_id res chain seq x y z
N MET A 1 19.24 13.96 -15.71
CA MET A 1 19.90 13.46 -14.48
C MET A 1 19.62 11.96 -14.40
N SER A 2 20.57 11.15 -13.96
CA SER A 2 20.38 9.73 -13.67
C SER A 2 20.83 9.48 -12.24
N SER A 3 20.00 8.84 -11.42
CA SER A 3 20.32 8.49 -10.03
C SER A 3 19.94 7.03 -9.77
N GLN A 4 20.66 6.38 -8.86
CA GLN A 4 20.31 5.07 -8.32
C GLN A 4 19.55 5.21 -6.98
N HIS A 5 19.50 6.41 -6.41
CA HIS A 5 18.72 6.70 -5.21
C HIS A 5 17.30 7.05 -5.63
N LEU A 6 16.41 6.06 -5.59
CA LEU A 6 15.02 6.23 -6.02
C LEU A 6 14.24 7.20 -5.11
N GLU A 7 14.64 7.34 -3.84
CA GLU A 7 14.10 8.34 -2.92
C GLU A 7 14.40 9.79 -3.37
N GLU A 8 15.63 10.05 -3.82
CA GLU A 8 16.01 11.36 -4.37
C GLU A 8 15.22 11.68 -5.65
N ALA A 9 15.03 10.67 -6.51
CA ALA A 9 14.24 10.84 -7.73
C ALA A 9 12.76 11.10 -7.44
N ASP A 10 12.22 10.47 -6.40
CA ASP A 10 10.84 10.65 -5.98
C ASP A 10 10.57 12.07 -5.45
N GLU A 11 11.51 12.65 -4.71
CA GLU A 11 11.38 14.02 -4.17
C GLU A 11 11.64 15.11 -5.21
N LEU A 12 12.63 14.92 -6.09
CA LEU A 12 13.16 15.99 -6.93
C LEU A 12 12.69 15.94 -8.39
N ALA A 13 12.25 14.78 -8.90
CA ALA A 13 11.93 14.64 -10.30
C ALA A 13 10.49 15.02 -10.63
N ASN A 14 10.31 15.88 -11.63
CA ASN A 14 8.99 16.12 -12.21
C ASN A 14 8.51 14.95 -13.08
N LYS A 15 9.45 14.20 -13.66
CA LYS A 15 9.18 13.02 -14.50
C LYS A 15 10.36 12.06 -14.40
N ILE A 16 10.05 10.78 -14.40
CA ILE A 16 10.99 9.67 -14.29
C ILE A 16 10.84 8.78 -15.53
N LEU A 17 12.00 8.29 -15.98
CA LEU A 17 12.12 7.31 -17.06
C LEU A 17 12.81 6.08 -16.47
N ILE A 18 12.13 4.94 -16.46
CA ILE A 18 12.68 3.66 -16.04
C ILE A 18 13.12 2.90 -17.29
N MET A 19 14.38 2.48 -17.29
CA MET A 19 15.02 1.83 -18.43
C MET A 19 15.78 0.59 -17.97
N THR A 20 15.86 -0.42 -18.83
CA THR A 20 16.81 -1.54 -18.70
C THR A 20 17.38 -1.91 -20.06
N GLN A 21 18.59 -2.46 -20.10
CA GLN A 21 19.24 -2.95 -21.33
C GLN A 21 19.17 -1.98 -22.53
N GLY A 22 19.16 -0.67 -22.27
CA GLY A 22 19.05 0.37 -23.31
C GLY A 22 17.64 0.64 -23.83
N THR A 23 16.62 -0.04 -23.31
CA THR A 23 15.20 0.14 -23.66
C THR A 23 14.45 0.85 -22.55
N VAL A 24 13.54 1.75 -22.93
CA VAL A 24 12.61 2.39 -21.99
C VAL A 24 11.49 1.43 -21.64
N LEU A 25 11.33 1.15 -20.35
CA LEU A 25 10.23 0.33 -19.82
C LEU A 25 9.01 1.18 -19.50
N LYS A 26 9.23 2.30 -18.81
CA LYS A 26 8.15 3.18 -18.41
C LYS A 26 8.60 4.63 -18.30
N GLU A 27 7.69 5.54 -18.63
CA GLU A 27 7.83 6.97 -18.42
C GLU A 27 6.60 7.49 -17.66
N GLY A 28 6.81 8.39 -16.69
CA GLY A 28 5.72 9.00 -15.92
C GLY A 28 6.26 9.86 -14.78
N THR A 29 5.38 10.57 -14.08
CA THR A 29 5.69 11.18 -12.79
C THR A 29 5.96 10.09 -11.74
N PRO A 30 6.69 10.39 -10.65
CA PRO A 30 6.93 9.40 -9.59
C PRO A 30 5.62 8.79 -9.06
N GLN A 31 4.59 9.62 -8.89
CA GLN A 31 3.25 9.22 -8.44
C GLN A 31 2.55 8.28 -9.42
N GLU A 32 2.56 8.60 -10.72
CA GLU A 32 1.99 7.74 -11.76
C GLU A 32 2.65 6.35 -11.76
N ILE A 33 3.98 6.30 -11.64
CA ILE A 33 4.73 5.04 -11.60
C ILE A 33 4.36 4.22 -10.34
N LYS A 34 4.28 4.86 -9.16
CA LYS A 34 3.86 4.20 -7.92
C LYS A 34 2.42 3.71 -7.95
N VAL A 35 1.51 4.44 -8.58
CA VAL A 35 0.10 4.05 -8.69
C VAL A 35 -0.07 2.88 -9.66
N GLU A 36 0.66 2.88 -10.77
CA GLU A 36 0.53 1.86 -11.81
C GLU A 36 1.27 0.56 -11.51
N TYR A 37 2.44 0.67 -10.86
CA TYR A 37 3.34 -0.46 -10.63
C TYR A 37 3.64 -0.71 -9.16
N GLY A 38 3.29 0.20 -8.25
CA GLY A 38 3.33 -0.09 -6.82
C GLY A 38 2.27 -1.12 -6.43
N PHE A 39 2.45 -1.70 -5.26
CA PHE A 39 1.59 -2.73 -4.70
C PHE A 39 0.34 -2.16 -4.02
N GLY A 40 0.25 -0.84 -3.84
CA GLY A 40 -0.77 -0.22 -3.01
C GLY A 40 -0.21 0.20 -1.65
N TYR A 41 -1.00 -0.04 -0.62
CA TYR A 41 -0.60 0.10 0.77
C TYR A 41 -0.06 -1.22 1.31
N LYS A 42 0.96 -1.13 2.16
CA LYS A 42 1.43 -2.24 2.99
C LYS A 42 0.85 -2.03 4.38
N LEU A 43 0.01 -2.94 4.82
CA LEU A 43 -0.49 -2.99 6.19
C LEU A 43 0.35 -3.98 6.97
N LEU A 44 1.04 -3.48 7.99
CA LEU A 44 1.97 -4.26 8.81
C LEU A 44 1.31 -4.53 10.16
N ILE A 45 1.13 -5.81 10.49
CA ILE A 45 0.50 -6.25 11.73
C ILE A 45 1.52 -7.07 12.51
N ARG A 46 1.86 -6.60 13.70
CA ARG A 46 2.82 -7.25 14.60
C ARG A 46 2.10 -7.65 15.90
N PRO A 47 1.81 -8.93 16.12
CA PRO A 47 1.14 -9.37 17.35
C PRO A 47 2.05 -9.13 18.57
N HIS A 48 1.47 -8.70 19.69
CA HIS A 48 2.22 -8.48 20.93
C HIS A 48 2.72 -9.78 21.56
N ASP A 49 1.91 -10.84 21.45
CA ASP A 49 2.22 -12.18 21.92
C ASP A 49 2.20 -13.20 20.77
N GLN A 50 2.80 -14.38 20.97
CA GLN A 50 2.81 -15.46 19.99
C GLN A 50 1.47 -16.21 19.95
N ASN A 51 0.39 -15.50 19.64
CA ASN A 51 -0.94 -16.07 19.54
C ASN A 51 -1.26 -16.40 18.09
N GLU A 52 -1.17 -17.69 17.72
CA GLU A 52 -1.46 -18.17 16.36
C GLU A 52 -2.92 -17.91 15.97
N ASP A 53 -3.86 -17.89 16.93
CA ASP A 53 -5.27 -17.61 16.69
C ASP A 53 -5.50 -16.17 16.17
N LEU A 54 -4.64 -15.22 16.54
CA LEU A 54 -4.72 -13.85 16.02
C LEU A 54 -4.38 -13.80 14.54
N LEU A 55 -3.46 -14.65 14.08
CA LEU A 55 -3.08 -14.69 12.67
C LEU A 55 -4.26 -15.16 11.82
N ASP A 56 -4.99 -16.17 12.27
CA ASP A 56 -6.17 -16.69 11.57
C ASP A 56 -7.34 -15.71 11.58
N ARG A 57 -7.55 -15.01 12.70
CA ARG A 57 -8.54 -13.93 12.79
C ARG A 57 -8.24 -12.80 11.81
N VAL A 58 -7.02 -12.27 11.83
CA VAL A 58 -6.58 -11.21 10.92
C VAL A 58 -6.67 -11.67 9.46
N ASN A 59 -6.25 -12.91 9.17
CA ASN A 59 -6.41 -13.50 7.85
C ASN A 59 -7.89 -13.54 7.42
N SER A 60 -8.80 -14.00 8.27
CA SER A 60 -10.23 -14.08 7.94
C SER A 60 -10.89 -12.73 7.67
N LEU A 61 -10.37 -11.65 8.28
CA LEU A 61 -10.86 -10.30 8.11
C LEU A 61 -10.34 -9.66 6.82
N ILE A 62 -9.07 -9.89 6.50
CA ILE A 62 -8.36 -9.21 5.41
C ILE A 62 -8.44 -9.98 4.07
N LEU A 63 -8.31 -11.32 4.08
CA LEU A 63 -8.22 -12.18 2.88
C LEU A 63 -9.56 -12.46 2.19
N LYS A 64 -10.53 -11.54 2.30
CA LYS A 64 -11.77 -11.65 1.51
C LYS A 64 -11.60 -11.27 0.04
N ASP A 65 -10.48 -10.67 -0.35
CA ASP A 65 -10.19 -10.21 -1.72
C ASP A 65 -8.68 -9.98 -1.90
N ASP A 66 -8.21 -9.77 -3.14
CA ASP A 66 -6.81 -9.68 -3.66
C ASP A 66 -5.72 -9.05 -2.75
N VAL A 67 -5.41 -9.68 -1.62
CA VAL A 67 -4.40 -9.23 -0.66
C VAL A 67 -3.27 -10.26 -0.60
N CYS A 68 -2.07 -9.85 -1.02
CA CYS A 68 -0.88 -10.67 -0.85
C CYS A 68 -0.39 -10.61 0.60
N LYS A 69 -0.21 -11.78 1.21
CA LYS A 69 0.35 -11.95 2.56
C LYS A 69 1.84 -12.26 2.45
N HIS A 70 2.67 -11.45 3.09
CA HIS A 70 4.05 -11.78 3.37
C HIS A 70 4.22 -11.92 4.89
N GLN A 71 4.78 -13.05 5.34
CA GLN A 71 5.06 -13.28 6.75
C GLN A 71 6.57 -13.36 6.93
N ASP A 72 7.12 -12.42 7.69
CA ASP A 72 8.51 -12.48 8.10
C ASP A 72 8.62 -13.46 9.28
N SER A 73 9.35 -14.56 9.06
CA SER A 73 9.56 -15.62 10.06
C SER A 73 10.41 -15.16 11.25
N THR A 74 11.19 -14.09 11.10
CA THR A 74 12.10 -13.57 12.13
C THR A 74 11.39 -12.58 13.04
N THR A 75 10.61 -11.66 12.47
CA THR A 75 9.90 -10.60 13.22
C THR A 75 8.46 -10.97 13.58
N LYS A 76 7.96 -12.11 13.08
CA LYS A 76 6.54 -12.52 13.14
C LYS A 76 5.57 -11.44 12.63
N GLN A 77 6.07 -10.52 11.82
CA GLN A 77 5.30 -9.45 11.24
C GLN A 77 4.54 -9.97 10.02
N LEU A 78 3.25 -9.67 10.00
CA LEU A 78 2.40 -9.90 8.85
C LEU A 78 2.35 -8.63 8.02
N THR A 79 2.65 -8.74 6.73
CA THR A 79 2.53 -7.64 5.78
C THR A 79 1.45 -8.01 4.77
N TYR A 80 0.43 -7.17 4.68
CA TYR A 80 -0.69 -7.32 3.76
C TYR A 80 -0.62 -6.20 2.73
N THR A 81 -0.65 -6.57 1.46
CA THR A 81 -0.71 -5.62 0.36
C THR A 81 -2.17 -5.30 0.04
N VAL A 82 -2.61 -4.08 0.29
CA VAL A 82 -3.96 -3.60 -0.04
C VAL A 82 -3.87 -2.68 -1.25
N PRO A 83 -4.58 -2.96 -2.36
CA PRO A 83 -4.52 -2.11 -3.55
C PRO A 83 -5.00 -0.67 -3.26
N PHE A 84 -4.50 0.29 -4.03
CA PHE A 84 -4.95 1.70 -3.94
C PHE A 84 -6.42 1.89 -4.32
N THR A 85 -7.07 0.88 -4.88
CA THR A 85 -8.45 0.98 -5.41
C THR A 85 -9.26 -0.24 -5.01
N PRO A 86 -10.48 -0.05 -4.45
CA PRO A 86 -11.10 1.22 -4.09
C PRO A 86 -10.47 1.88 -2.84
N VAL A 87 -10.56 3.21 -2.74
CA VAL A 87 -9.97 4.01 -1.65
C VAL A 87 -10.52 3.62 -0.27
N SER A 88 -11.83 3.37 -0.21
CA SER A 88 -12.54 2.91 0.98
C SER A 88 -12.00 1.58 1.52
N ARG A 89 -11.27 0.80 0.70
CA ARG A 89 -10.77 -0.51 1.11
C ARG A 89 -9.87 -0.43 2.33
N MET A 90 -8.97 0.57 2.38
CA MET A 90 -8.09 0.72 3.54
C MET A 90 -8.88 1.11 4.79
N GLU A 91 -9.86 2.02 4.64
CA GLU A 91 -10.75 2.41 5.74
C GLU A 91 -11.58 1.24 6.25
N GLU A 92 -12.12 0.42 5.35
CA GLU A 92 -12.87 -0.79 5.66
C GLU A 92 -12.01 -1.81 6.41
N VAL A 93 -10.79 -2.06 5.94
CA VAL A 93 -9.85 -3.00 6.57
C VAL A 93 -9.50 -2.51 7.98
N LEU A 94 -9.16 -1.24 8.14
CA LEU A 94 -8.82 -0.68 9.45
C LEU A 94 -10.02 -0.68 10.40
N THR A 95 -11.21 -0.36 9.89
CA THR A 95 -12.45 -0.42 10.69
C THR A 95 -12.76 -1.85 11.13
N ALA A 96 -12.56 -2.84 10.25
CA ALA A 96 -12.76 -4.25 10.57
C ALA A 96 -11.76 -4.74 11.63
N LEU A 97 -10.49 -4.37 11.53
CA LEU A 97 -9.47 -4.70 12.53
C LEU A 97 -9.77 -4.08 13.89
N GLN A 98 -10.25 -2.83 13.90
CA GLN A 98 -10.67 -2.15 15.13
C GLN A 98 -11.93 -2.76 15.76
N ALA A 99 -12.90 -3.16 14.94
CA ALA A 99 -14.12 -3.80 15.41
C ALA A 99 -13.85 -5.15 16.06
N ASP A 100 -12.87 -5.91 15.55
CA ASP A 100 -12.43 -7.19 16.11
C ASP A 100 -11.46 -7.05 17.29
N GLY A 101 -11.06 -5.81 17.64
CA GLY A 101 -10.17 -5.53 18.76
C GLY A 101 -8.72 -5.97 18.51
N ILE A 102 -8.29 -6.07 17.25
CA ILE A 102 -6.91 -6.46 16.91
C ILE A 102 -5.89 -5.42 17.42
N ASP A 103 -6.27 -4.15 17.49
CA ASP A 103 -5.44 -3.06 17.99
C ASP A 103 -5.01 -3.22 19.46
N ASP A 104 -5.82 -3.93 20.26
CA ASP A 104 -5.53 -4.19 21.67
C ASP A 104 -4.50 -5.33 21.84
N VAL A 105 -4.26 -6.14 20.80
CA VAL A 105 -3.46 -7.38 20.84
C VAL A 105 -2.34 -7.43 19.80
N ALA A 106 -2.27 -6.45 18.90
CA ALA A 106 -1.25 -6.31 17.88
C ALA A 106 -0.99 -4.84 17.55
N THR A 107 0.25 -4.51 17.24
CA THR A 107 0.61 -3.23 16.63
C THR A 107 0.22 -3.25 15.15
N VAL A 108 -0.58 -2.28 14.73
CA VAL A 108 -1.01 -2.12 13.34
C VAL A 108 -0.39 -0.84 12.77
N ASP A 109 0.50 -1.02 11.80
CA ASP A 109 1.18 0.04 11.06
C ASP A 109 0.77 -0.03 9.59
N PHE A 110 0.94 1.06 8.83
CA PHE A 110 0.75 1.06 7.38
C PHE A 110 1.77 1.94 6.68
N GLU A 111 2.13 1.56 5.47
CA GLU A 111 3.10 2.23 4.62
C GLU A 111 2.56 2.30 3.18
N MET A 112 2.93 3.33 2.43
CA MET A 112 2.62 3.41 0.99
C MET A 112 3.72 2.72 0.18
N SER A 113 3.35 2.20 -0.99
CA SER A 113 4.35 1.70 -1.95
C SER A 113 5.33 2.80 -2.34
N THR A 114 6.61 2.42 -2.36
CA THR A 114 7.73 3.28 -2.75
C THR A 114 7.99 3.20 -4.25
N LEU A 115 8.83 4.11 -4.76
CA LEU A 115 9.30 4.02 -6.14
C LEU A 115 10.17 2.76 -6.36
N GLU A 116 10.84 2.27 -5.33
CA GLU A 116 11.58 1.01 -5.36
C GLU A 116 10.66 -0.20 -5.54
N ASP A 117 9.54 -0.24 -4.82
CA ASP A 117 8.51 -1.27 -5.00
C ASP A 117 7.99 -1.31 -6.45
N ALA A 118 7.72 -0.13 -7.01
CA ALA A 118 7.27 0.01 -8.39
C ALA A 118 8.35 -0.43 -9.40
N PHE A 119 9.61 -0.05 -9.17
CA PHE A 119 10.73 -0.46 -10.00
C PHE A 119 10.92 -2.00 -10.02
N LEU A 120 10.88 -2.63 -8.85
CA LEU A 120 10.97 -4.10 -8.75
C LEU A 120 9.82 -4.80 -9.48
N ASN A 121 8.60 -4.26 -9.41
CA ASN A 121 7.46 -4.83 -10.11
C ASN A 121 7.57 -4.67 -11.64
N ILE A 122 8.08 -3.52 -12.12
CA ILE A 122 8.36 -3.30 -13.54
C ILE A 122 9.40 -4.31 -14.04
N ALA A 123 10.49 -4.50 -13.30
CA ALA A 123 11.54 -5.46 -13.66
C ALA A 123 11.01 -6.90 -13.70
N LYS A 124 10.18 -7.31 -12.73
CA LYS A 124 9.55 -8.64 -12.72
C LYS A 124 8.64 -8.87 -13.92
N LYS A 125 7.78 -7.89 -14.25
CA LYS A 125 6.89 -7.98 -15.43
C LYS A 125 7.67 -8.10 -16.73
N GLU A 126 8.83 -7.45 -16.83
CA GLU A 126 9.67 -7.57 -18.01
C GLU A 126 10.29 -8.97 -18.15
N GLU A 127 10.79 -9.54 -17.05
CA GLU A 127 11.32 -10.90 -17.02
C GLU A 127 10.25 -11.94 -17.42
N GLU A 128 9.00 -11.74 -16.98
CA GLU A 128 7.85 -12.56 -17.36
C GLU A 128 7.45 -12.40 -18.83
N GLN A 129 7.65 -11.22 -19.43
CA GLN A 129 7.28 -10.93 -20.83
C GLN A 129 8.37 -11.21 -21.87
N HIS A 130 9.53 -11.72 -21.47
CA HIS A 130 10.58 -12.17 -22.40
C HIS A 130 10.29 -13.53 -23.10
N LEU A 131 9.04 -14.02 -23.07
CA LEU A 131 8.52 -14.97 -24.08
C LEU A 131 8.02 -14.18 -25.31
N PRO A 132 8.32 -14.60 -26.55
CA PRO A 132 8.13 -13.74 -27.71
C PRO A 132 6.65 -13.68 -28.12
N ALA A 133 6.06 -12.49 -28.14
CA ALA A 133 5.36 -11.90 -29.30
C ALA A 133 4.59 -10.66 -28.84
N GLY A 134 4.83 -9.53 -29.53
CA GLY A 134 4.17 -8.26 -29.25
C GLY A 134 2.70 -8.22 -29.66
N THR A 135 2.03 -7.17 -29.21
CA THR A 135 1.11 -6.30 -29.98
C THR A 135 0.66 -5.19 -29.05
N THR A 136 0.89 -3.94 -29.46
CA THR A 136 0.34 -2.74 -28.84
C THR A 136 -1.16 -2.62 -29.11
N VAL A 137 -1.90 -2.58 -28.00
CA VAL A 137 -2.96 -1.62 -27.64
C VAL A 137 -4.22 -1.50 -28.51
N THR A 138 -5.36 -1.88 -27.93
CA THR A 138 -6.65 -1.17 -28.05
C THR A 138 -7.38 -1.18 -26.69
N HIS A 139 -8.06 -0.06 -26.37
CA HIS A 139 -8.78 0.34 -25.13
C HIS A 139 -8.04 1.31 -24.21
N GLU A 140 -7.83 2.55 -24.69
CA GLU A 140 -7.12 3.61 -23.96
C GLU A 140 -8.03 4.59 -23.20
N GLU A 141 -9.26 4.84 -23.64
CA GLU A 141 -10.06 5.94 -23.07
C GLU A 141 -10.68 5.61 -21.70
N SER A 142 -11.20 4.40 -21.51
CA SER A 142 -11.81 4.01 -20.23
C SER A 142 -10.79 3.74 -19.12
N LYS A 143 -9.55 3.38 -19.48
CA LYS A 143 -8.46 3.14 -18.51
C LYS A 143 -7.81 4.44 -18.05
N ARG A 144 -7.84 5.48 -18.87
CA ARG A 144 -7.19 6.77 -18.58
C ARG A 144 -7.90 7.52 -17.45
N THR A 145 -9.23 7.59 -17.49
CA THR A 145 -10.03 8.23 -16.44
C THR A 145 -9.85 7.52 -15.09
N GLU A 146 -9.93 6.19 -15.09
CA GLU A 146 -9.72 5.38 -13.87
C GLU A 146 -8.30 5.56 -13.31
N PHE A 147 -7.30 5.73 -14.19
CA PHE A 147 -5.92 5.99 -13.79
C PHE A 147 -5.72 7.40 -13.23
N GLU A 148 -6.30 8.42 -13.86
CA GLU A 148 -6.27 9.81 -13.39
C GLU A 148 -6.94 9.96 -12.02
N ASP A 149 -8.09 9.28 -11.79
CA ASP A 149 -8.74 9.21 -10.48
C ASP A 149 -7.82 8.57 -9.42
N LYS A 150 -7.11 7.50 -9.75
CA LYS A 150 -6.16 6.85 -8.82
C LYS A 150 -4.99 7.76 -8.45
N VAL A 151 -4.43 8.49 -9.43
CA VAL A 151 -3.32 9.42 -9.21
C VAL A 151 -3.75 10.63 -8.41
N GLN A 152 -4.92 11.20 -8.70
CA GLN A 152 -5.48 12.31 -7.94
C GLN A 152 -5.76 11.89 -6.49
N ASN A 153 -6.28 10.68 -6.30
CA ASN A 153 -6.51 10.13 -4.97
C ASN A 153 -5.20 9.86 -4.20
N TYR A 154 -4.17 9.31 -4.86
CA TYR A 154 -2.85 9.15 -4.26
C TYR A 154 -2.30 10.49 -3.75
N ARG A 155 -2.43 11.55 -4.56
CA ARG A 155 -2.04 12.92 -4.18
C ARG A 155 -2.83 13.46 -3.01
N GLU A 156 -4.14 13.23 -2.95
CA GLU A 156 -4.96 13.68 -1.84
C GLU A 156 -4.58 12.99 -0.52
N ILE A 157 -4.20 11.72 -0.55
CA ILE A 157 -3.80 10.97 0.64
C ILE A 157 -2.37 11.34 1.07
N GLU A 158 -1.46 11.51 0.12
CA GLU A 158 -0.09 12.00 0.36
C GLU A 158 -0.12 13.44 0.93
N ALA A 159 -0.98 14.31 0.41
CA ALA A 159 -1.06 15.72 0.80
C ALA A 159 -1.94 15.98 2.03
N ASN A 160 -2.89 15.09 2.36
CA ASN A 160 -3.89 15.37 3.38
C ASN A 160 -3.71 14.53 4.66
N PRO A 161 -3.15 15.12 5.75
CA PRO A 161 -3.12 14.48 7.05
C PRO A 161 -4.51 14.30 7.67
N MET A 162 -5.62 14.68 7.01
CA MET A 162 -6.99 14.49 7.51
C MET A 162 -7.42 13.02 7.56
N PHE A 163 -6.92 12.16 6.66
CA PHE A 163 -7.10 10.70 6.72
C PHE A 163 -6.40 10.12 7.95
N ILE A 164 -5.12 10.45 8.12
CA ILE A 164 -4.30 10.07 9.28
C ILE A 164 -4.85 10.70 10.57
N ARG A 165 -5.39 11.92 10.52
CA ARG A 165 -6.01 12.61 11.66
C ARG A 165 -7.38 12.04 12.02
N GLN A 166 -8.21 11.63 11.06
CA GLN A 166 -9.45 10.90 11.36
C GLN A 166 -9.13 9.56 11.99
N MET A 167 -8.13 8.86 11.46
CA MET A 167 -7.62 7.61 12.00
C MET A 167 -7.08 7.81 13.43
N LEU A 168 -6.12 8.70 13.64
CA LEU A 168 -5.57 9.06 14.96
C LEU A 168 -6.61 9.65 15.92
N ALA A 169 -7.64 10.36 15.42
CA ALA A 169 -8.71 10.89 16.26
C ALA A 169 -9.62 9.77 16.80
N SER A 170 -9.88 8.73 16.02
CA SER A 170 -10.55 7.52 16.49
C SER A 170 -9.72 6.82 17.58
N PHE A 171 -8.40 6.76 17.43
CA PHE A 171 -7.47 6.27 18.45
C PHE A 171 -7.49 7.11 19.75
N LYS A 172 -7.42 8.45 19.64
CA LYS A 172 -7.48 9.35 20.81
C LYS A 172 -8.80 9.26 21.57
N ARG A 173 -9.93 9.10 20.87
CA ARG A 173 -11.25 8.93 21.49
C ARG A 173 -11.30 7.68 22.37
N ARG A 174 -10.59 6.61 21.99
CA ARG A 174 -10.52 5.34 22.73
C ARG A 174 -9.57 5.41 23.93
N VAL A 175 -8.43 6.08 23.82
CA VAL A 175 -7.53 6.36 24.96
C VAL A 175 -8.22 7.20 26.05
N ILE A 176 -9.00 8.21 25.63
CA ILE A 176 -9.79 9.02 26.57
C ILE A 176 -10.90 8.19 27.24
N TRP A 177 -11.49 7.22 26.53
CA TRP A 177 -12.51 6.33 27.10
C TRP A 177 -11.91 5.37 28.14
N ILE A 178 -10.73 4.81 27.89
CA ILE A 178 -10.00 3.92 28.82
C ILE A 178 -9.55 4.67 30.08
N VAL A 179 -9.06 5.90 29.94
CA VAL A 179 -8.60 6.71 31.10
C VAL A 179 -9.78 7.19 31.98
N LYS A 180 -11.01 7.21 31.46
CA LYS A 180 -12.20 7.72 32.16
C LYS A 180 -13.04 6.64 32.84
N GLN A 181 -12.63 5.37 32.78
CA GLN A 181 -13.25 4.29 33.54
C GLN A 181 -12.86 4.42 35.03
N PRO A 182 -13.81 4.71 35.96
CA PRO A 182 -13.49 4.77 37.38
C PRO A 182 -13.14 3.37 37.88
N ARG A 183 -11.96 3.23 38.51
CA ARG A 183 -11.60 2.02 39.26
C ARG A 183 -12.67 1.78 40.34
N GLN A 184 -13.46 0.73 40.16
CA GLN A 184 -14.27 0.11 41.21
C GLN A 184 -13.51 -1.10 41.73
#